data_AF-A0A972QJ61-F1
#
_entry.id   AF-A0A972QJ61-F1
#
_cell.length_a   1.000
_cell.length_b   1.000
_cell.length_c   1.000
_cell.angle_alpha   90.00
_cell.angle_beta   90.00
_cell.angle_gamma   90.00
#
_symmetry.space_group_name_H-M   'P 1'
#
loop_
_entity.id
_entity.type
_entity.pdbx_description
1 polymer ?
#
loop_
_entity_poly.entity_id
_entity_poly.type
_entity_poly.pdbx_seq_one_letter_code
_entity_poly.pdbx_strand_id
1 'polypeptide(L)'
;MKQDALIKNTILPYVKALAATALLLFLPAGTIFYWQAWIFMALFFIPMMLITIYLSLRDPELLKRRLEVREKKPKQGIISKMFYVSIGLFFIISGFDRHYGWSSVPFTIIIVSDILFLAGYLFLFLVFKENKYLAHTIVVEKEQVVVTTGPYAIVRHPMYLSELVMFIFAPLALGSYWAITVNILLIAVLVVRIITEEQVLLLELKGYRDYTQKTKYRLIPGIW
;
A
#
# COMPACT_ATOMS: atom_id res chain seq x y z
N MET A 1 -20.16 7.15 16.14
CA MET A 1 -20.67 6.69 14.82
C MET A 1 -21.11 5.25 15.00
N LYS A 2 -22.36 4.89 14.71
CA LYS A 2 -22.85 3.51 14.92
C LYS A 2 -22.05 2.53 14.03
N GLN A 3 -21.73 1.34 14.55
CA GLN A 3 -20.91 0.32 13.89
C GLN A 3 -21.43 -0.05 12.48
N ASP A 4 -22.76 -0.05 12.30
CA ASP A 4 -23.42 -0.28 11.01
C ASP A 4 -23.11 0.78 9.94
N ALA A 5 -22.91 2.04 10.36
CA ALA A 5 -22.52 3.12 9.45
C ALA A 5 -21.05 2.97 9.01
N LEU A 6 -20.18 2.47 9.89
CA LEU A 6 -18.78 2.20 9.55
C LEU A 6 -18.68 1.06 8.53
N ILE A 7 -19.45 -0.01 8.70
CA ILE A 7 -19.47 -1.15 7.77
C ILE A 7 -19.99 -0.72 6.38
N LYS A 8 -21.13 -0.01 6.32
CA LYS A 8 -21.68 0.51 5.04
C LYS A 8 -20.72 1.47 4.34
N ASN A 9 -20.03 2.33 5.10
CA ASN A 9 -19.04 3.27 4.56
C ASN A 9 -17.77 2.58 4.05
N THR A 10 -17.58 1.29 4.32
CA THR A 10 -16.38 0.55 3.91
C THR A 10 -16.65 -0.41 2.74
N ILE A 11 -17.83 -1.03 2.68
CA ILE A 11 -18.19 -1.96 1.61
C ILE A 11 -18.29 -1.27 0.24
N LEU A 12 -18.97 -0.11 0.17
CA LEU A 12 -19.19 0.56 -1.12
C LEU A 12 -17.87 1.03 -1.78
N PRO A 13 -16.94 1.71 -1.08
CA PRO A 13 -15.63 2.02 -1.65
C PRO A 13 -14.85 0.79 -2.09
N TYR A 14 -14.94 -0.30 -1.32
CA TYR A 14 -14.26 -1.56 -1.65
C TYR A 14 -14.80 -2.18 -2.95
N VAL A 15 -16.12 -2.26 -3.11
CA VAL A 15 -16.74 -2.75 -4.37
C VAL A 15 -16.37 -1.85 -5.55
N LYS A 16 -16.36 -0.52 -5.36
CA LYS A 16 -15.91 0.41 -6.39
C LYS A 16 -14.44 0.21 -6.77
N ALA A 17 -13.57 0.00 -5.79
CA ALA A 17 -12.16 -0.28 -6.04
C ALA A 17 -11.95 -1.60 -6.79
N LEU A 18 -12.65 -2.67 -6.39
CA LEU A 18 -12.63 -3.97 -7.08
C LEU A 18 -13.08 -3.83 -8.54
N ALA A 19 -14.21 -3.16 -8.77
CA ALA A 19 -14.71 -2.92 -10.12
C ALA A 19 -13.75 -2.06 -10.95
N ALA A 20 -13.19 -1.00 -10.37
CA ALA A 20 -12.21 -0.16 -11.05
C ALA A 20 -10.95 -0.95 -11.44
N THR A 21 -10.38 -1.74 -10.52
CA THR A 21 -9.22 -2.60 -10.82
C THR A 21 -9.54 -3.62 -11.92
N ALA A 22 -10.71 -4.27 -11.86
CA ALA A 22 -11.14 -5.19 -12.90
C ALA A 22 -11.24 -4.48 -14.27
N LEU A 23 -11.84 -3.29 -14.33
CA LEU A 23 -11.92 -2.51 -15.57
C LEU A 23 -10.54 -2.12 -16.10
N LEU A 24 -9.64 -1.65 -15.22
CA LEU A 24 -8.29 -1.24 -15.59
C LEU A 24 -7.40 -2.40 -16.05
N LEU A 25 -7.69 -3.64 -15.63
CA LEU A 25 -6.98 -4.84 -16.07
C LEU A 25 -7.59 -5.45 -17.33
N PHE A 26 -8.89 -5.74 -17.31
CA PHE A 26 -9.54 -6.53 -18.36
C PHE A 26 -9.89 -5.72 -19.60
N LEU A 27 -10.21 -4.42 -19.49
CA LEU A 27 -10.47 -3.60 -20.68
C LEU A 27 -9.21 -3.49 -21.55
N PRO A 28 -8.03 -3.14 -21.01
CA PRO A 28 -6.81 -3.10 -21.83
C PRO A 28 -6.33 -4.50 -22.25
N ALA A 29 -6.61 -5.54 -21.46
CA ALA A 29 -6.33 -6.93 -21.86
C ALA A 29 -7.18 -7.39 -23.04
N GLY A 30 -8.34 -6.79 -23.27
CA GLY A 30 -9.29 -7.21 -24.30
C GLY A 30 -9.90 -8.61 -24.08
N THR A 31 -9.71 -9.19 -22.88
CA THR A 31 -10.21 -10.52 -22.52
C THR A 31 -10.34 -10.67 -21.02
N ILE A 32 -11.29 -11.49 -20.57
CA ILE A 32 -11.41 -11.92 -19.17
C ILE A 32 -10.65 -13.22 -18.88
N PHE A 33 -10.12 -13.89 -19.91
CA PHE A 33 -9.30 -15.10 -19.80
C PHE A 33 -7.85 -14.74 -19.41
N TYR A 34 -7.74 -14.05 -18.29
CA TYR A 34 -6.50 -13.58 -17.69
C TYR A 34 -6.49 -14.04 -16.23
N TRP A 35 -6.13 -15.31 -16.02
CA TRP A 35 -6.22 -15.95 -14.71
C TRP A 35 -5.33 -15.28 -13.66
N GLN A 36 -4.17 -14.76 -14.06
CA GLN A 36 -3.27 -14.01 -13.18
C GLN A 36 -3.98 -12.79 -12.58
N ALA A 37 -4.75 -12.05 -13.39
CA ALA A 37 -5.54 -10.91 -12.90
C ALA A 37 -6.61 -11.33 -11.88
N TRP A 38 -7.30 -12.45 -12.10
CA TRP A 38 -8.27 -12.97 -11.14
C TRP A 38 -7.63 -13.37 -9.81
N ILE A 39 -6.53 -14.11 -9.85
CA ILE A 39 -5.78 -14.49 -8.65
C ILE A 39 -5.24 -13.24 -7.95
N PHE A 40 -4.56 -12.35 -8.67
CA PHE A 40 -4.01 -11.12 -8.12
C PHE A 40 -5.09 -10.28 -7.44
N MET A 41 -6.25 -10.08 -8.08
CA MET A 41 -7.37 -9.36 -7.45
C MET A 41 -7.85 -10.07 -6.19
N ALA A 42 -7.98 -11.41 -6.18
CA ALA A 42 -8.34 -12.14 -4.97
C ALA A 42 -7.29 -11.93 -3.86
N LEU A 43 -6.00 -12.02 -4.18
CA LEU A 43 -4.89 -11.82 -3.24
C LEU A 43 -4.76 -10.37 -2.76
N PHE A 44 -5.17 -9.39 -3.56
CA PHE A 44 -5.18 -7.98 -3.19
C PHE A 44 -6.37 -7.66 -2.27
N PHE A 45 -7.57 -8.03 -2.71
CA PHE A 45 -8.81 -7.60 -2.09
C PHE A 45 -9.13 -8.43 -0.84
N ILE A 46 -9.04 -9.77 -0.87
CA ILE A 46 -9.43 -10.61 0.27
C ILE A 46 -8.65 -10.28 1.55
N PRO A 47 -7.30 -10.23 1.56
CA PRO A 47 -6.55 -9.84 2.76
C PRO A 47 -6.88 -8.41 3.20
N MET A 48 -7.05 -7.47 2.28
CA MET A 48 -7.46 -6.10 2.61
C MET A 48 -8.80 -6.07 3.33
N MET A 49 -9.79 -6.87 2.90
CA MET A 49 -11.08 -7.00 3.58
C MET A 49 -10.93 -7.63 4.96
N LEU A 50 -10.12 -8.68 5.10
CA LEU A 50 -9.87 -9.32 6.40
C LEU A 50 -9.22 -8.36 7.39
N ILE A 51 -8.21 -7.59 6.95
CA ILE A 51 -7.59 -6.54 7.77
C ILE A 51 -8.63 -5.48 8.16
N THR A 52 -9.46 -5.06 7.21
CA THR A 52 -10.53 -4.08 7.44
C THR A 52 -11.53 -4.56 8.48
N ILE A 53 -12.00 -5.80 8.36
CA ILE A 53 -12.91 -6.43 9.33
C ILE A 53 -12.23 -6.50 10.69
N TYR A 54 -10.98 -7.00 10.76
CA TYR A 54 -10.21 -7.07 11.99
C TYR A 54 -10.11 -5.70 12.68
N LEU A 55 -9.73 -4.65 11.93
CA LEU A 55 -9.61 -3.30 12.48
C LEU A 55 -10.97 -2.75 12.90
N SER A 56 -12.05 -2.99 12.15
CA SER A 56 -13.39 -2.55 12.55
C SER A 56 -13.86 -3.14 13.89
N LEU A 57 -13.35 -4.33 14.24
CA LEU A 57 -13.69 -5.05 15.46
C LEU A 57 -12.72 -4.77 16.62
N ARG A 58 -11.44 -4.55 16.32
CA ARG A 58 -10.37 -4.44 17.34
C ARG A 58 -9.81 -3.04 17.53
N ASP A 59 -9.76 -2.24 16.46
CA ASP A 59 -9.26 -0.87 16.49
C ASP A 59 -9.99 0.03 15.47
N PRO A 60 -11.27 0.37 15.76
CA PRO A 60 -12.09 1.15 14.83
C PRO A 60 -11.59 2.58 14.66
N GLU A 61 -10.80 3.10 15.60
CA GLU A 61 -10.20 4.42 15.48
C GLU A 61 -9.06 4.42 14.45
N LEU A 62 -8.17 3.41 14.50
CA LEU A 62 -7.17 3.21 13.46
C LEU A 62 -7.81 3.06 12.09
N LEU A 63 -8.88 2.26 11.97
CA LEU A 63 -9.61 2.14 10.70
C LEU A 63 -10.14 3.50 10.23
N LYS A 64 -10.74 4.30 11.12
CA LYS A 64 -11.25 5.63 10.78
C LYS A 64 -10.13 6.54 10.24
N ARG A 65 -8.96 6.57 10.89
CA ARG A 65 -7.78 7.33 10.43
C ARG A 65 -7.29 6.88 9.05
N ARG A 66 -7.40 5.59 8.75
CA ARG A 66 -7.03 5.01 7.45
C ARG A 66 -8.07 5.33 6.35
N LEU A 67 -9.34 5.44 6.69
CA LEU A 67 -10.41 5.82 5.77
C LEU A 67 -10.41 7.32 5.43
N GLU A 68 -9.81 8.16 6.28
CA GLU A 68 -9.60 9.58 6.01
C GLU A 68 -8.50 9.78 4.94
N VAL A 69 -8.91 9.84 3.67
CA VAL A 69 -8.00 9.97 2.52
C VAL A 69 -7.70 11.41 2.10
N ARG A 70 -8.39 12.41 2.69
CA ARG A 70 -8.29 13.80 2.27
C ARG A 70 -7.08 14.48 2.93
N GLU A 71 -6.04 14.66 2.13
CA GLU A 71 -4.88 15.45 2.55
C GLU A 71 -5.23 16.93 2.79
N LYS A 72 -4.79 17.46 3.93
CA LYS A 72 -5.00 18.87 4.30
C LYS A 72 -4.00 19.79 3.60
N LYS A 73 -2.77 19.32 3.40
CA LYS A 73 -1.69 20.08 2.77
C LYS A 73 -1.67 19.80 1.25
N PRO A 74 -1.67 20.83 0.38
CA PRO A 74 -1.82 20.63 -1.08
C PRO A 74 -0.67 19.82 -1.69
N LYS A 75 0.57 20.00 -1.20
CA LYS A 75 1.72 19.19 -1.61
C LYS A 75 1.51 17.69 -1.39
N GLN A 76 0.93 17.30 -0.24
CA GLN A 76 0.64 15.89 0.08
C GLN A 76 -0.50 15.34 -0.79
N GLY A 77 -1.48 16.17 -1.13
CA GLY A 77 -2.53 15.82 -2.08
C GLY A 77 -1.98 15.49 -3.48
N ILE A 78 -0.99 16.25 -3.96
CA ILE A 78 -0.32 15.97 -5.24
C ILE A 78 0.43 14.63 -5.20
N ILE A 79 1.20 14.38 -4.14
CA ILE A 79 1.94 13.12 -3.95
C ILE A 79 0.97 11.93 -3.94
N SER A 80 -0.12 12.02 -3.19
CA SER A 80 -1.15 10.98 -3.16
C SER A 80 -1.81 10.78 -4.53
N LYS A 81 -2.12 11.85 -5.26
CA LYS A 81 -2.65 11.75 -6.63
C LYS A 81 -1.67 11.05 -7.58
N MET A 82 -0.39 11.41 -7.54
CA MET A 82 0.66 10.77 -8.34
C MET A 82 0.75 9.27 -8.03
N PHE A 83 0.64 8.89 -6.75
CA PHE A 83 0.61 7.50 -6.33
C PHE A 83 -0.57 6.74 -6.93
N TYR A 84 -1.80 7.25 -6.81
CA TYR A 84 -2.98 6.60 -7.38
C TYR A 84 -2.96 6.53 -8.91
N VAL A 85 -2.45 7.57 -9.59
CA VAL A 85 -2.24 7.55 -11.04
C VAL A 85 -1.24 6.46 -11.43
N SER A 86 -0.15 6.32 -10.67
CA SER A 86 0.86 5.28 -10.91
C SER A 86 0.27 3.88 -10.75
N ILE A 87 -0.56 3.65 -9.72
CA ILE A 87 -1.30 2.38 -9.55
C ILE A 87 -2.25 2.13 -10.73
N GLY A 88 -2.95 3.16 -11.22
CA GLY A 88 -3.80 3.03 -12.41
C GLY A 88 -3.01 2.64 -13.66
N LEU A 89 -1.89 3.33 -13.92
CA LEU A 89 -0.98 3.01 -15.03
C LEU A 89 -0.42 1.60 -14.92
N PHE A 90 -0.07 1.16 -13.72
CA PHE A 90 0.39 -0.19 -13.43
C PHE A 90 -0.62 -1.25 -13.89
N PHE A 91 -1.90 -1.09 -13.55
CA PHE A 91 -2.95 -2.01 -14.00
C PHE A 91 -3.16 -1.95 -15.51
N ILE A 92 -3.20 -0.75 -16.09
CA ILE A 92 -3.42 -0.56 -17.53
C ILE A 92 -2.30 -1.22 -18.35
N ILE A 93 -1.05 -1.00 -17.96
CA ILE A 93 0.13 -1.57 -18.64
C ILE A 93 0.11 -3.10 -18.51
N SER A 94 -0.24 -3.64 -17.33
CA SER A 94 -0.37 -5.09 -17.14
C SER A 94 -1.48 -5.70 -18.01
N GLY A 95 -2.56 -4.96 -18.26
CA GLY A 95 -3.62 -5.36 -19.18
C GLY A 95 -3.13 -5.37 -20.63
N PHE A 96 -2.52 -4.28 -21.12
CA PHE A 96 -1.98 -4.23 -22.49
C PHE A 96 -0.88 -5.27 -22.73
N ASP A 97 -0.01 -5.49 -21.75
CA ASP A 97 1.03 -6.53 -21.83
C ASP A 97 0.41 -7.91 -22.06
N ARG A 98 -0.70 -8.22 -21.37
CA ARG A 98 -1.48 -9.43 -21.62
C ARG A 98 -2.11 -9.46 -23.02
N HIS A 99 -2.65 -8.34 -23.49
CA HIS A 99 -3.32 -8.25 -24.80
C HIS A 99 -2.35 -8.52 -25.95
N TYR A 100 -1.20 -7.86 -25.92
CA TYR A 100 -0.20 -7.95 -26.97
C TYR A 100 0.83 -9.05 -26.74
N GLY A 101 0.83 -9.68 -25.56
CA GLY A 101 1.74 -10.76 -25.20
C GLY A 101 3.21 -10.31 -25.14
N TRP A 102 3.49 -9.10 -24.66
CA TRP A 102 4.87 -8.58 -24.64
C TRP A 102 5.77 -9.31 -23.64
N SER A 103 5.18 -9.88 -22.58
CA SER A 103 5.87 -10.62 -21.53
C SER A 103 5.53 -12.11 -21.55
N SER A 104 6.54 -12.91 -21.23
CA SER A 104 6.43 -14.35 -21.00
C SER A 104 6.99 -14.72 -19.63
N VAL A 105 6.34 -14.21 -18.57
CA VAL A 105 6.76 -14.48 -17.19
C VAL A 105 6.53 -15.95 -16.85
N PRO A 106 7.57 -16.71 -16.43
CA PRO A 106 7.43 -18.11 -16.06
C PRO A 106 6.44 -18.32 -14.91
N PHE A 107 5.69 -19.42 -14.97
CA PHE A 107 4.71 -19.79 -13.93
C PHE A 107 5.32 -19.77 -12.51
N THR A 108 6.53 -20.30 -12.34
CA THR A 108 7.22 -20.29 -11.04
C THR A 108 7.46 -18.88 -10.49
N ILE A 109 7.79 -17.92 -11.36
CA ILE A 109 8.00 -16.53 -10.94
C ILE A 109 6.67 -15.90 -10.52
N ILE A 110 5.58 -16.19 -11.22
CA ILE A 110 4.23 -15.72 -10.86
C ILE A 110 3.87 -16.22 -9.45
N ILE A 111 4.00 -17.53 -9.20
CA ILE A 111 3.65 -18.13 -7.91
C ILE A 111 4.53 -17.61 -6.77
N VAL A 112 5.84 -17.48 -6.98
CA VAL A 112 6.74 -16.89 -5.99
C VAL A 112 6.35 -15.43 -5.69
N SER A 113 5.97 -14.67 -6.73
CA SER A 113 5.53 -13.29 -6.59
C SER A 113 4.23 -13.18 -5.80
N ASP A 114 3.26 -14.07 -6.03
CA ASP A 114 2.02 -14.16 -5.26
C ASP A 114 2.29 -14.43 -3.76
N ILE A 115 3.23 -15.35 -3.47
CA ILE A 115 3.62 -15.67 -2.09
C ILE A 115 4.28 -14.46 -1.41
N LEU A 116 5.22 -13.80 -2.10
CA LEU A 116 5.91 -12.63 -1.55
C LEU A 116 4.99 -11.42 -1.40
N PHE A 117 4.02 -11.27 -2.31
CA PHE A 117 2.97 -10.28 -2.22
C PHE A 117 2.10 -10.52 -0.96
N LEU A 118 1.67 -11.76 -0.72
CA LEU A 118 0.96 -12.13 0.51
C LEU A 118 1.80 -11.95 1.78
N ALA A 119 3.10 -12.23 1.72
CA ALA A 119 4.01 -11.97 2.83
C ALA A 119 4.09 -10.46 3.16
N GLY A 120 4.06 -9.61 2.13
CA GLY A 120 3.92 -8.16 2.29
C GLY A 120 2.62 -7.76 3.03
N TYR A 121 1.49 -8.38 2.67
CA TYR A 121 0.22 -8.17 3.39
C TYR A 121 0.27 -8.63 4.85
N LEU A 122 0.90 -9.78 5.12
CA LEU A 122 1.06 -10.28 6.48
C LEU A 122 1.92 -9.32 7.31
N PHE A 123 3.02 -8.82 6.75
CA PHE A 123 3.87 -7.84 7.41
C PHE A 123 3.12 -6.51 7.65
N LEU A 124 2.33 -6.05 6.67
CA LEU A 124 1.46 -4.88 6.82
C LEU A 124 0.46 -5.06 7.98
N PHE A 125 -0.14 -6.24 8.11
CA PHE A 125 -1.04 -6.55 9.21
C PHE A 125 -0.35 -6.48 10.58
N LEU A 126 0.88 -6.99 10.70
CA LEU A 126 1.67 -6.86 11.93
C LEU A 126 1.98 -5.41 12.25
N VAL A 127 2.28 -4.59 11.24
CA VAL A 127 2.51 -3.15 11.40
C VAL A 127 1.26 -2.42 11.89
N PHE A 128 0.07 -2.77 11.40
CA PHE A 128 -1.20 -2.22 11.93
C PHE A 128 -1.47 -2.63 13.37
N LYS A 129 -1.07 -3.84 13.78
CA LYS A 129 -1.18 -4.25 15.19
C LYS A 129 -0.23 -3.47 16.11
N GLU A 130 0.92 -3.08 15.60
CA GLU A 130 1.96 -2.41 16.38
C GLU A 130 1.69 -0.91 16.55
N ASN A 131 1.15 -0.24 15.52
CA ASN A 131 1.01 1.22 15.52
C ASN A 131 -0.44 1.69 15.27
N LYS A 132 -1.12 2.04 16.36
CA LYS A 132 -2.48 2.60 16.38
C LYS A 132 -2.62 4.00 15.76
N TYR A 133 -1.52 4.71 15.53
CA TYR A 133 -1.51 6.06 14.96
C TYR A 133 -1.29 6.06 13.44
N LEU A 134 -1.30 4.89 12.79
CA LEU A 134 -1.13 4.79 11.34
C LEU A 134 -2.31 5.41 10.57
N ALA A 135 -2.16 6.66 10.15
CA ALA A 135 -3.12 7.35 9.29
C ALA A 135 -2.79 7.18 7.81
N HIS A 136 -3.78 7.34 6.93
CA HIS A 136 -3.50 7.47 5.50
C HIS A 136 -2.95 8.85 5.14
N THR A 137 -3.31 9.88 5.91
CA THR A 137 -2.84 11.25 5.71
C THR A 137 -1.71 11.59 6.68
N ILE A 138 -0.86 12.54 6.29
CA ILE A 138 0.26 12.98 7.14
C ILE A 138 -0.24 14.02 8.14
N VAL A 139 -0.55 13.56 9.35
CA VAL A 139 -1.02 14.39 10.47
C VAL A 139 -0.41 13.89 11.78
N VAL A 140 -0.06 14.80 12.68
CA VAL A 140 0.33 14.47 14.05
C VAL A 140 -0.84 14.74 14.99
N GLU A 141 -1.20 13.74 15.80
CA GLU A 141 -2.26 13.89 16.82
C GLU A 141 -1.70 14.40 18.16
N LYS A 142 -2.53 15.11 18.94
CA LYS A 142 -2.11 15.75 20.20
C LYS A 142 -1.49 14.79 21.23
N GLU A 143 -1.93 13.53 21.21
CA GLU A 143 -1.48 12.48 22.14
C GLU A 143 -0.69 11.37 21.43
N GLN A 144 -0.18 11.67 20.23
CA GLN A 144 0.64 10.74 19.49
C GLN A 144 1.99 10.56 20.16
N VAL A 145 2.36 9.29 20.37
CA VAL A 145 3.69 8.90 20.84
C VAL A 145 4.44 8.19 19.71
N VAL A 146 5.76 8.31 19.72
CA VAL A 146 6.61 7.60 18.75
C VAL A 146 6.60 6.11 19.09
N VAL A 147 6.12 5.28 18.16
CA VAL A 147 6.21 3.83 18.26
C VAL A 147 7.62 3.40 17.90
N THR A 148 8.28 2.66 18.79
CA THR A 148 9.69 2.24 18.65
C THR A 148 9.90 0.74 18.81
N THR A 149 8.80 -0.02 18.96
CA THR A 149 8.78 -1.46 19.20
C THR A 149 8.40 -2.22 17.93
N GLY A 150 8.63 -3.54 17.94
CA GLY A 150 8.35 -4.40 16.79
C GLY A 150 9.15 -3.98 15.54
N PRO A 151 8.52 -3.93 14.36
CA PRO A 151 9.19 -3.50 13.13
C PRO A 151 9.82 -2.10 13.17
N TYR A 152 9.27 -1.20 13.99
CA TYR A 152 9.78 0.17 14.17
C TYR A 152 11.13 0.22 14.91
N ALA A 153 11.53 -0.86 15.60
CA ALA A 153 12.88 -0.96 16.18
C ALA A 153 13.97 -1.13 15.10
N ILE A 154 13.61 -1.61 13.90
CA ILE A 154 14.55 -1.96 12.84
C ILE A 154 14.56 -0.86 11.76
N VAL A 155 13.38 -0.43 11.32
CA VAL A 155 13.20 0.56 10.25
C VAL A 155 12.13 1.58 10.63
N ARG A 156 12.30 2.84 10.21
CA ARG A 156 11.37 3.91 10.60
C ARG A 156 9.99 3.81 9.94
N HIS A 157 9.92 3.19 8.77
CA HIS A 157 8.73 3.15 7.92
C HIS A 157 8.34 1.72 7.48
N PRO A 158 8.03 0.82 8.41
CA PRO A 158 7.77 -0.59 8.09
C PRO A 158 6.49 -0.81 7.26
N MET A 159 5.51 0.09 7.33
CA MET A 159 4.33 0.06 6.46
C MET A 159 4.73 0.27 4.99
N TYR A 160 5.54 1.30 4.71
CA TYR A 160 6.04 1.57 3.37
C TYR A 160 7.00 0.48 2.87
N LEU A 161 7.70 -0.22 3.78
CA LEU A 161 8.45 -1.42 3.41
C LEU A 161 7.52 -2.54 2.93
N SER A 162 6.38 -2.74 3.61
CA SER A 162 5.35 -3.70 3.19
C SER A 162 4.81 -3.35 1.80
N GLU A 163 4.50 -2.07 1.57
CA GLU A 163 4.05 -1.55 0.27
C GLU A 163 5.11 -1.74 -0.82
N LEU A 164 6.37 -1.46 -0.52
CA LEU A 164 7.49 -1.67 -1.45
C LEU A 164 7.59 -3.12 -1.91
N VAL A 165 7.53 -4.08 -0.98
CA VAL A 165 7.53 -5.51 -1.29
C VAL A 165 6.35 -5.85 -2.20
N MET A 166 5.14 -5.42 -1.83
CA MET A 166 3.95 -5.68 -2.64
C MET A 166 4.07 -5.08 -4.06
N PHE A 167 4.55 -3.84 -4.21
CA PHE A 167 4.72 -3.22 -5.53
C PHE A 167 5.78 -3.89 -6.38
N ILE A 168 6.89 -4.35 -5.80
CA ILE A 168 7.93 -5.07 -6.55
C ILE A 168 7.37 -6.34 -7.18
N PHE A 169 6.56 -7.11 -6.44
CA PHE A 169 6.06 -8.42 -6.89
C PHE A 169 4.72 -8.37 -7.63
N ALA A 170 3.91 -7.32 -7.46
CA ALA A 170 2.62 -7.21 -8.13
C ALA A 170 2.68 -7.31 -9.67
N PRO A 171 3.60 -6.64 -10.40
CA PRO A 171 3.72 -6.80 -11.85
C PRO A 171 4.01 -8.25 -12.27
N LEU A 172 4.91 -8.90 -11.53
CA LEU A 172 5.32 -10.27 -11.80
C LEU A 172 4.18 -11.26 -11.52
N ALA A 173 3.41 -11.03 -10.47
CA ALA A 173 2.18 -11.78 -10.16
C ALA A 173 1.13 -11.64 -11.27
N LEU A 174 1.01 -10.46 -11.87
CA LEU A 174 0.17 -10.26 -13.06
C LEU A 174 0.76 -10.88 -14.33
N GLY A 175 2.03 -11.28 -14.33
CA GLY A 175 2.71 -11.81 -15.50
C GLY A 175 3.17 -10.71 -16.47
N SER A 176 3.49 -9.52 -15.96
CA SER A 176 3.93 -8.37 -16.75
C SER A 176 5.31 -7.86 -16.32
N TYR A 177 6.32 -7.99 -17.19
CA TYR A 177 7.60 -7.32 -17.00
C TYR A 177 7.51 -5.81 -17.28
N TRP A 178 6.66 -5.40 -18.22
CA TRP A 178 6.51 -3.99 -18.58
C TRP A 178 5.93 -3.15 -17.45
N ALA A 179 5.04 -3.70 -16.64
CA ALA A 179 4.50 -3.00 -15.49
C ALA A 179 5.55 -2.74 -14.38
N ILE A 180 6.70 -3.42 -14.39
CA ILE A 180 7.84 -3.11 -13.50
C ILE A 180 8.39 -1.71 -13.76
N THR A 181 8.30 -1.19 -14.99
CA THR A 181 8.75 0.17 -15.29
C THR A 181 7.99 1.22 -14.48
N VAL A 182 6.71 0.94 -14.15
CA VAL A 182 5.89 1.79 -13.28
C VAL A 182 6.34 1.73 -11.82
N ASN A 183 6.96 0.63 -11.39
CA ASN A 183 7.51 0.53 -10.03
C ASN A 183 8.59 1.58 -9.75
N ILE A 184 9.38 1.96 -10.76
CA ILE A 184 10.37 3.03 -10.60
C ILE A 184 9.68 4.33 -10.18
N LEU A 185 8.55 4.66 -10.83
CA LEU A 185 7.74 5.82 -10.50
C LEU A 185 7.11 5.68 -9.10
N LEU A 186 6.54 4.53 -8.77
CA LEU A 186 5.96 4.26 -7.45
C LEU A 186 7.00 4.40 -6.33
N ILE A 187 8.20 3.85 -6.52
CA ILE A 187 9.31 3.94 -5.56
C ILE A 187 9.72 5.40 -5.40
N ALA A 188 9.86 6.16 -6.49
CA ALA A 188 10.20 7.59 -6.41
C ALA A 188 9.14 8.38 -5.63
N VAL A 189 7.84 8.13 -5.90
CA VAL A 189 6.74 8.76 -5.16
C VAL A 189 6.76 8.37 -3.68
N LEU A 190 7.03 7.10 -3.36
CA LEU A 190 7.13 6.59 -1.99
C LEU A 190 8.30 7.23 -1.23
N VAL A 191 9.46 7.38 -1.89
CA VAL A 191 10.63 8.08 -1.32
C VAL A 191 10.29 9.52 -0.99
N VAL A 192 9.66 10.24 -1.92
CA VAL A 192 9.23 11.63 -1.69
C VAL A 192 8.22 11.69 -0.53
N ARG A 193 7.26 10.76 -0.48
CA ARG A 193 6.27 10.67 0.60
C ARG A 193 6.93 10.46 1.97
N ILE A 194 7.89 9.54 2.05
CA ILE A 194 8.65 9.28 3.29
C ILE A 194 9.40 10.54 3.75
N ILE A 195 10.09 11.22 2.84
CA ILE A 195 10.87 12.41 3.18
C ILE A 195 9.95 13.53 3.69
N THR A 196 8.83 13.78 3.02
CA THR A 196 7.90 14.83 3.45
C THR A 196 7.16 14.47 4.73
N GLU A 197 6.88 13.18 4.96
CA GLU A 197 6.35 12.69 6.23
C GLU A 197 7.34 12.91 7.38
N GLU A 198 8.60 12.50 7.21
CA GLU A 198 9.64 12.72 8.23
C GLU A 198 9.84 14.20 8.54
N GLN A 199 9.73 15.09 7.55
CA GLN A 199 9.79 16.54 7.79
C GLN A 199 8.66 17.00 8.72
N VAL A 200 7.43 16.50 8.52
CA VAL A 200 6.30 16.82 9.40
C VAL A 200 6.53 16.22 10.79
N LEU A 201 6.94 14.96 10.87
CA LEU A 201 7.17 14.28 12.15
C LEU A 201 8.31 14.93 12.95
N LEU A 202 9.39 15.37 12.30
CA LEU A 202 10.48 16.08 12.97
C LEU A 202 10.04 17.45 13.55
N LEU A 203 9.08 18.11 12.91
CA LEU A 203 8.57 19.41 13.33
C LEU A 203 7.48 19.28 14.41
N GLU A 204 6.58 18.32 14.26
CA GLU A 204 5.32 18.26 15.00
C GLU A 204 5.30 17.13 16.06
N LEU A 205 6.06 16.04 15.90
CA LEU A 205 6.04 14.88 16.80
C LEU A 205 7.21 14.89 17.81
N LYS A 206 6.88 15.12 19.09
CA LYS A 206 7.86 15.08 20.19
C LYS A 206 8.54 13.70 20.27
N GLY A 207 9.86 13.71 20.46
CA GLY A 207 10.69 12.49 20.56
C GLY A 207 11.07 11.85 19.23
N TYR A 208 10.52 12.31 18.09
CA TYR A 208 10.84 11.71 16.79
C TYR A 208 12.32 11.92 16.41
N ARG A 209 12.92 13.06 16.78
CA ARG A 209 14.34 13.33 16.54
C ARG A 209 15.27 12.34 17.26
N ASP A 210 14.95 11.96 18.50
CA ASP A 210 15.75 10.98 19.24
C ASP A 210 15.58 9.59 18.66
N TYR A 211 14.37 9.28 18.18
CA TYR A 211 14.08 8.04 17.48
C TYR A 211 14.89 7.88 16.19
N THR A 212 15.06 8.95 15.39
CA THR A 212 15.86 8.85 14.15
C THR A 212 17.34 8.56 14.40
N GLN A 213 17.85 8.89 15.59
CA GLN A 213 19.23 8.56 15.99
C GLN A 213 19.38 7.07 16.37
N LYS A 214 18.33 6.48 16.95
CA LYS A 214 18.31 5.06 17.36
C LYS A 214 18.02 4.15 16.17
N THR A 215 16.93 4.42 15.44
CA THR A 215 16.54 3.68 14.24
C THR A 215 17.02 4.42 13.01
N LYS A 216 18.21 4.05 12.51
CA LYS A 216 18.91 4.79 11.45
C LYS A 216 18.30 4.61 10.05
N TYR A 217 17.72 3.44 9.79
CA TYR A 217 17.21 3.06 8.48
C TYR A 217 15.74 3.46 8.31
N ARG A 218 15.38 3.96 7.13
CA ARG A 218 14.00 4.28 6.75
C ARG A 218 13.24 3.04 6.33
N LEU A 219 13.81 2.24 5.42
CA LEU A 219 13.16 1.09 4.81
C LEU A 219 14.02 -0.17 4.80
N ILE A 220 15.27 -0.08 4.36
CA ILE A 220 16.11 -1.26 4.13
C ILE A 220 17.39 -1.12 4.94
N PRO A 221 17.62 -2.00 5.94
CA PRO A 221 18.85 -1.99 6.72
C PRO A 221 20.11 -2.04 5.86
N GLY A 222 21.05 -1.14 6.15
CA GLY A 222 22.31 -1.00 5.41
C GLY A 222 22.22 -0.22 4.09
N ILE A 223 21.01 0.12 3.62
CA ILE A 223 20.82 0.87 2.37
C ILE A 223 20.25 2.26 2.64
N TRP A 224 19.07 2.34 3.29
CA TRP A 224 18.36 3.61 3.49
C TRP A 224 17.43 3.62 4.69
#